data_AF-A0A507DNQ5-F1
#
_entry.id   AF-A0A507DNQ5-F1
#
_cell.length_a   1.000
_cell.length_b   1.000
_cell.length_c   1.000
_cell.angle_alpha   90.00
_cell.angle_beta   90.00
_cell.angle_gamma   90.00
#
_symmetry.space_group_name_H-M   'P 1'
#
loop_
_entity.id
_entity.type
_entity.pdbx_description
1 polymer ?
#
loop_
_entity_poly.entity_id
_entity_poly.type
_entity_poly.pdbx_seq_one_letter_code
_entity_poly.pdbx_strand_id
1 'polypeptide(L)'
;MVAVDAGEVVAVEVRDRLTALVRVTVLNIVNTSVNMGIKHLLPLLRHKSPGALKQVDLSTFSGQTVAVDATLYAYQSLYTSYRRPHDDIHRYHISQEEKDRLLLLRGLYNLATRLTSSQNNIKPLFIFDGPGVGARSVLKALELERRKVRRQELRIAIQDEEKRCERLNQLGQFMHDLSSLAPEQFESVVDELNTQSSIKQDGEVEADDSLVVERVVSETKVDRLKEDLQVHVDEKVEADDSLVVERVVIEAKVDRLKEDLQVPVDKKVEADDSLVVERIVSEIKMDRLKEDLQVHVNELNKLMRDFETGMFVKAAAREEMALLDAVKQQGGVEVDHNVHLQVLQRHQLARHDKLKARVAQMTPTLLQAARSLLDFMNLPHYTITTDDYESELVCASLASQGLIDASLSEDTDAIVVGDGLVIQKFGRIVSDPNAVVVVDPKEARKEMELTYEQFLDMCILLGTDFSGTVAKVGKVKALALIQKHGSISSILRNEANLVPNPDFSPDVARHVFTRAYTPDQDLLSQIERTRIMERNQDLRHDRDVRQYLIERGVDLDPAAHEKRWERFPGE
;
A
#
# COMPACT_ATOMS: atom_id res chain seq x y z
N MET A 1 -36.56 46.55 -0.97
CA MET A 1 -35.33 46.11 -1.65
C MET A 1 -34.38 45.63 -0.56
N VAL A 2 -34.31 44.33 -0.35
CA VAL A 2 -33.19 43.72 0.40
C VAL A 2 -32.52 42.83 -0.63
N ALA A 3 -31.38 43.30 -1.13
CA ALA A 3 -30.51 42.52 -1.99
C ALA A 3 -29.89 41.43 -1.12
N VAL A 4 -30.19 40.17 -1.46
CA VAL A 4 -29.48 39.02 -0.89
C VAL A 4 -28.26 38.82 -1.77
N ASP A 5 -27.08 38.89 -1.15
CA ASP A 5 -25.78 38.84 -1.80
C ASP A 5 -25.60 37.57 -2.63
N ALA A 6 -25.38 37.76 -3.93
CA ALA A 6 -25.07 36.68 -4.87
C ALA A 6 -23.76 35.94 -4.53
N GLY A 7 -22.90 36.52 -3.67
CA GLY A 7 -21.64 35.90 -3.24
C GLY A 7 -21.83 34.73 -2.26
N GLU A 8 -22.86 34.75 -1.43
CA GLU A 8 -23.09 33.68 -0.43
C GLU A 8 -23.68 32.41 -1.06
N VAL A 9 -24.46 32.57 -2.13
CA VAL A 9 -25.08 31.45 -2.87
C VAL A 9 -24.02 30.67 -3.66
N VAL A 10 -23.04 31.37 -4.26
CA VAL A 10 -21.96 30.74 -5.04
C VAL A 10 -20.99 29.96 -4.15
N ALA A 11 -20.67 30.46 -2.95
CA ALA A 11 -19.78 29.78 -2.01
C ALA A 11 -20.38 28.47 -1.46
N VAL A 12 -21.68 28.43 -1.22
CA VAL A 12 -22.40 27.22 -0.77
C VAL A 12 -22.49 26.19 -1.90
N GLU A 13 -22.78 26.61 -3.13
CA GLU A 13 -22.90 25.72 -4.29
C GLU A 13 -21.56 25.08 -4.71
N VAL A 14 -20.45 25.83 -4.59
CA VAL A 14 -19.09 25.32 -4.82
C VAL A 14 -18.67 24.32 -3.73
N ARG A 15 -18.99 24.60 -2.46
CA ARG A 15 -18.71 23.70 -1.33
C ARG A 15 -19.48 22.37 -1.43
N ASP A 16 -20.74 22.41 -1.85
CA ASP A 16 -21.55 21.20 -2.03
C ASP A 16 -21.10 20.36 -3.24
N ARG A 17 -20.66 21.01 -4.33
CA ARG A 17 -20.03 20.33 -5.48
C ARG A 17 -18.68 19.70 -5.13
N LEU A 18 -17.83 20.37 -4.35
CA LEU A 18 -16.58 19.81 -3.82
C LEU A 18 -16.84 18.62 -2.89
N THR A 19 -17.85 18.71 -2.03
CA THR A 19 -18.22 17.61 -1.11
C THR A 19 -18.79 16.40 -1.87
N ALA A 20 -19.53 16.63 -2.95
CA ALA A 20 -20.02 15.58 -3.85
C ALA A 20 -18.88 14.94 -4.67
N LEU A 21 -17.95 15.74 -5.19
CA LEU A 21 -16.77 15.27 -5.94
C LEU A 21 -15.83 14.44 -5.05
N VAL A 22 -15.66 14.85 -3.78
CA VAL A 22 -14.93 14.08 -2.76
C VAL A 22 -15.64 12.74 -2.48
N ARG A 23 -16.98 12.72 -2.38
CA ARG A 23 -17.74 11.47 -2.21
C ARG A 23 -17.62 10.52 -3.40
N VAL A 24 -17.68 11.03 -4.63
CA VAL A 24 -17.57 10.22 -5.87
C VAL A 24 -16.13 9.70 -6.07
N THR A 25 -15.12 10.49 -5.73
CA THR A 25 -13.70 10.09 -5.83
C THR A 25 -13.31 9.07 -4.76
N VAL A 26 -13.91 9.16 -3.56
CA VAL A 26 -13.75 8.15 -2.50
C VAL A 26 -14.44 6.83 -2.85
N LEU A 27 -15.55 6.86 -3.59
CA LEU A 27 -16.31 5.66 -4.00
C LEU A 27 -15.68 4.89 -5.17
N ASN A 28 -15.03 5.59 -6.12
CA ASN A 28 -14.40 4.93 -7.29
C ASN A 28 -13.01 4.33 -7.01
N ILE A 29 -12.49 4.46 -5.79
CA ILE A 29 -11.27 3.78 -5.33
C ILE A 29 -11.55 2.30 -4.94
N VAL A 30 -12.82 1.87 -4.90
CA VAL A 30 -13.18 0.62 -4.20
C VAL A 30 -13.28 -0.63 -5.10
N ASN A 31 -13.36 -0.53 -6.43
CA ASN A 31 -13.77 -1.69 -7.23
C ASN A 31 -12.74 -2.23 -8.23
N THR A 32 -11.62 -2.69 -7.70
CA THR A 32 -10.97 -3.91 -8.20
C THR A 32 -10.46 -4.66 -6.98
N SER A 33 -11.36 -5.38 -6.33
CA SER A 33 -11.04 -6.30 -5.23
C SER A 33 -9.93 -7.23 -5.71
N VAL A 34 -8.73 -7.06 -5.17
CA VAL A 34 -7.73 -8.12 -5.13
C VAL A 34 -8.42 -9.24 -4.34
N ASN A 35 -8.69 -10.36 -4.99
CA ASN A 35 -9.18 -11.55 -4.30
C ASN A 35 -8.00 -12.03 -3.47
N MET A 36 -8.15 -12.04 -2.15
CA MET A 36 -7.32 -12.87 -1.30
C MET A 36 -8.30 -13.72 -0.52
N GLY A 37 -8.22 -15.03 -0.76
CA GLY A 37 -9.15 -16.02 -0.21
C GLY A 37 -10.56 -16.02 -0.83
N ILE A 38 -11.39 -16.94 -0.33
CA ILE A 38 -12.80 -17.07 -0.74
C ILE A 38 -13.67 -15.87 -0.36
N LYS A 39 -14.07 -15.13 -1.39
CA LYS A 39 -14.95 -13.97 -1.28
C LYS A 39 -16.26 -14.29 -0.58
N HIS A 40 -16.62 -13.42 0.37
CA HIS A 40 -17.89 -13.45 1.10
C HIS A 40 -18.14 -14.71 1.94
N LEU A 41 -17.16 -15.60 2.13
CA LEU A 41 -17.31 -16.77 3.00
C LEU A 41 -17.64 -16.36 4.44
N LEU A 42 -16.84 -15.48 5.06
CA LEU A 42 -17.11 -15.03 6.43
C LEU A 42 -18.48 -14.35 6.61
N PRO A 43 -18.90 -13.39 5.75
CA PRO A 43 -20.27 -12.87 5.80
C PRO A 43 -21.36 -13.95 5.65
N LEU A 44 -21.13 -14.96 4.80
CA LEU A 44 -22.09 -16.05 4.61
C LEU A 44 -22.17 -16.92 5.87
N LEU A 45 -21.03 -17.31 6.43
CA LEU A 45 -20.95 -18.09 7.67
C LEU A 45 -21.63 -17.35 8.83
N ARG A 46 -21.38 -16.04 9.01
CA ARG A 46 -22.07 -15.26 10.06
C ARG A 46 -23.60 -15.32 9.99
N HIS A 47 -24.16 -15.43 8.78
CA HIS A 47 -25.61 -15.48 8.60
C HIS A 47 -26.16 -16.91 8.65
N LYS A 48 -25.43 -17.88 8.08
CA LYS A 48 -25.94 -19.25 7.86
C LYS A 48 -25.42 -20.26 8.85
N SER A 49 -24.29 -19.97 9.47
CA SER A 49 -23.68 -20.79 10.51
C SER A 49 -23.02 -19.92 11.60
N PRO A 50 -23.83 -19.22 12.43
CA PRO A 50 -23.29 -18.37 13.48
C PRO A 50 -22.54 -19.16 14.56
N GLY A 51 -22.88 -20.43 14.81
CA GLY A 51 -22.21 -21.25 15.82
C GLY A 51 -20.77 -21.62 15.43
N ALA A 52 -20.45 -21.56 14.14
CA ALA A 52 -19.09 -21.78 13.64
C ALA A 52 -18.13 -20.61 13.88
N LEU A 53 -18.62 -19.39 14.15
CA LEU A 53 -17.77 -18.24 14.47
C LEU A 53 -17.90 -17.87 15.94
N LYS A 54 -16.83 -18.08 16.71
CA LYS A 54 -16.80 -17.74 18.14
C LYS A 54 -15.78 -16.65 18.37
N GLN A 55 -16.23 -15.52 18.92
CA GLN A 55 -15.30 -14.52 19.45
C GLN A 55 -14.84 -14.99 20.83
N VAL A 56 -13.54 -15.18 21.00
CA VAL A 56 -12.93 -15.66 22.24
C VAL A 56 -11.69 -14.83 22.57
N ASP A 57 -11.28 -14.85 23.82
CA ASP A 57 -9.96 -14.32 24.21
C ASP A 57 -8.87 -15.32 23.79
N LEU A 58 -7.73 -14.79 23.35
CA LEU A 58 -6.58 -15.57 22.89
C LEU A 58 -6.06 -16.56 23.95
N SER A 59 -6.20 -16.26 25.25
CA SER A 59 -5.85 -17.17 26.36
C SER A 59 -6.64 -18.48 26.36
N THR A 60 -7.75 -18.58 25.61
CA THR A 60 -8.47 -19.85 25.38
C THR A 60 -7.58 -20.93 24.76
N PHE A 61 -6.54 -20.52 24.02
CA PHE A 61 -5.55 -21.41 23.41
C PHE A 61 -4.31 -21.63 24.29
N SER A 62 -4.35 -21.26 25.57
CA SER A 62 -3.21 -21.41 26.47
C SER A 62 -2.75 -22.86 26.58
N GLY A 63 -1.46 -23.08 26.35
CA GLY A 63 -0.79 -24.38 26.33
C GLY A 63 -0.94 -25.13 25.01
N GLN A 64 -1.79 -24.66 24.09
CA GLN A 64 -2.03 -25.29 22.79
C GLN A 64 -0.97 -24.88 21.78
N THR A 65 -0.76 -25.77 20.81
CA THR A 65 0.09 -25.56 19.65
C THR A 65 -0.71 -24.84 18.55
N VAL A 66 -0.13 -23.80 17.96
CA VAL A 66 -0.78 -23.01 16.91
C VAL A 66 0.16 -22.83 15.73
N ALA A 67 -0.27 -23.26 14.54
CA ALA A 67 0.47 -23.05 13.30
C ALA A 67 0.17 -21.66 12.77
N VAL A 68 1.19 -20.82 12.67
CA VAL A 68 1.07 -19.41 12.27
C VAL A 68 1.49 -19.27 10.82
N ASP A 69 0.60 -18.73 9.99
CA ASP A 69 0.92 -18.26 8.64
C ASP A 69 1.86 -17.05 8.74
N ALA A 70 3.16 -17.33 8.79
CA ALA A 70 4.16 -16.35 9.14
C ALA A 70 4.37 -15.37 7.99
N THR A 71 4.28 -15.81 6.72
CA THR A 71 4.44 -14.91 5.57
C THR A 71 3.39 -13.81 5.58
N LEU A 72 2.13 -14.15 5.84
CA LEU A 72 1.02 -13.20 5.85
C LEU A 72 1.20 -12.14 6.93
N TYR A 73 1.52 -12.53 8.17
CA TYR A 73 1.72 -11.58 9.27
C TYR A 73 2.99 -10.75 9.13
N ALA A 74 4.04 -11.33 8.55
CA ALA A 74 5.29 -10.65 8.27
C ALA A 74 5.09 -9.58 7.17
N TYR A 75 4.33 -9.90 6.11
CA TYR A 75 3.86 -8.90 5.13
C TYR A 75 2.99 -7.81 5.77
N GLN A 76 2.05 -8.22 6.64
CA GLN A 76 1.14 -7.28 7.30
C GLN A 76 1.89 -6.29 8.22
N SER A 77 2.99 -6.73 8.82
CA SER A 77 3.86 -5.90 9.66
C SER A 77 4.51 -4.77 8.84
N LEU A 78 5.00 -5.09 7.65
CA LEU A 78 5.50 -4.10 6.69
C LEU A 78 4.37 -3.16 6.28
N TYR A 79 3.25 -3.70 5.80
CA TYR A 79 2.11 -2.93 5.28
C TYR A 79 1.57 -1.92 6.31
N THR A 80 1.34 -2.36 7.55
CA THR A 80 0.78 -1.52 8.62
C THR A 80 1.72 -0.38 8.97
N SER A 81 3.02 -0.64 8.98
CA SER A 81 4.05 0.33 9.34
C SER A 81 4.22 1.42 8.28
N TYR A 82 4.09 1.08 6.99
CA TYR A 82 4.08 2.08 5.92
C TYR A 82 2.91 3.07 6.03
N ARG A 83 1.80 2.71 6.67
CA ARG A 83 0.64 3.61 6.85
C ARG A 83 0.76 4.51 8.09
N ARG A 84 1.88 4.44 8.81
CA ARG A 84 2.18 5.28 9.96
C ARG A 84 3.38 6.19 9.66
N PRO A 85 3.21 7.29 8.92
CA PRO A 85 4.32 8.21 8.62
C PRO A 85 5.06 8.75 9.84
N HIS A 86 4.40 8.78 11.01
CA HIS A 86 5.00 9.23 12.27
C HIS A 86 5.71 8.15 13.09
N ASP A 87 5.76 6.92 12.58
CA ASP A 87 6.52 5.82 13.16
C ASP A 87 7.99 6.25 13.35
N ASP A 88 8.56 5.89 14.50
CA ASP A 88 9.94 6.21 14.89
C ASP A 88 10.93 5.72 13.83
N ILE A 89 10.68 4.55 13.23
CA ILE A 89 11.58 3.94 12.26
C ILE A 89 11.69 4.76 10.96
N HIS A 90 10.62 5.46 10.56
CA HIS A 90 10.66 6.29 9.34
C HIS A 90 11.55 7.52 9.49
N ARG A 91 11.83 7.95 10.73
CA ARG A 91 12.66 9.13 11.04
C ARG A 91 14.15 8.87 10.91
N TYR A 92 14.59 7.60 10.91
CA TYR A 92 15.99 7.28 10.70
C TYR A 92 16.42 7.53 9.25
N HIS A 93 17.59 8.14 9.08
CA HIS A 93 18.25 8.34 7.79
C HIS A 93 19.01 7.06 7.37
N ILE A 94 18.27 5.98 7.15
CA ILE A 94 18.77 4.67 6.70
C ILE A 94 18.14 4.26 5.37
N SER A 95 18.70 3.26 4.70
CA SER A 95 18.16 2.73 3.44
C SER A 95 16.74 2.18 3.63
N GLN A 96 15.91 2.23 2.58
CA GLN A 96 14.54 1.70 2.64
C GLN A 96 14.52 0.20 2.96
N GLU A 97 15.51 -0.57 2.46
CA GLU A 97 15.64 -1.99 2.77
C GLU A 97 15.86 -2.22 4.28
N GLU A 98 16.69 -1.40 4.93
CA GLU A 98 16.91 -1.52 6.38
C GLU A 98 15.67 -1.07 7.17
N LYS A 99 14.92 -0.05 6.71
CA LYS A 99 13.62 0.30 7.32
C LYS A 99 12.67 -0.89 7.28
N ASP A 100 12.50 -1.50 6.11
CA ASP A 100 11.61 -2.66 5.93
C ASP A 100 12.03 -3.82 6.84
N ARG A 101 13.33 -4.06 6.95
CA ARG A 101 13.88 -5.06 7.85
C ARG A 101 13.53 -4.77 9.31
N LEU A 102 13.73 -3.54 9.80
CA LEU A 102 13.42 -3.19 11.20
C LEU A 102 11.92 -3.28 11.49
N LEU A 103 11.08 -2.81 10.57
CA LEU A 103 9.61 -2.87 10.66
C LEU A 103 9.10 -4.32 10.73
N LEU A 104 9.66 -5.19 9.88
CA LEU A 104 9.38 -6.62 9.87
C LEU A 104 9.75 -7.28 11.21
N LEU A 105 10.99 -7.06 11.66
CA LEU A 105 11.50 -7.64 12.89
C LEU A 105 10.66 -7.22 14.09
N ARG A 106 10.28 -5.94 14.17
CA ARG A 106 9.40 -5.42 15.22
C ARG A 106 8.04 -6.09 15.21
N GLY A 107 7.39 -6.18 14.04
CA GLY A 107 6.06 -6.78 13.93
C GLY A 107 6.05 -8.28 14.27
N LEU A 108 7.06 -9.02 13.80
CA LEU A 108 7.22 -10.43 14.11
C LEU A 108 7.53 -10.67 15.60
N TYR A 109 8.39 -9.85 16.20
CA TYR A 109 8.68 -9.88 17.63
C TYR A 109 7.41 -9.63 18.46
N ASN A 110 6.60 -8.63 18.09
CA ASN A 110 5.33 -8.32 18.76
C ASN A 110 4.32 -9.46 18.62
N LEU A 111 4.21 -10.08 17.44
CA LEU A 111 3.38 -11.27 17.24
C LEU A 111 3.84 -12.42 18.14
N ALA A 112 5.12 -12.75 18.08
CA ALA A 112 5.73 -13.86 18.82
C ALA A 112 5.59 -13.69 20.34
N THR A 113 5.97 -12.53 20.88
CA THR A 113 5.85 -12.23 22.33
C THR A 113 4.41 -12.22 22.81
N ARG A 114 3.47 -11.78 21.96
CA ARG A 114 2.06 -11.78 22.31
C ARG A 114 1.47 -13.18 22.41
N LEU A 115 1.77 -14.05 21.44
CA LEU A 115 1.34 -15.46 21.47
C LEU A 115 1.95 -16.17 22.68
N THR A 116 3.24 -15.97 22.91
CA THR A 116 4.01 -16.65 23.98
C THR A 116 3.94 -15.98 25.35
N SER A 117 3.24 -14.85 25.47
CA SER A 117 3.12 -14.09 26.72
C SER A 117 2.59 -14.95 27.86
N SER A 118 2.88 -14.58 29.10
CA SER A 118 2.40 -15.32 30.28
C SER A 118 0.87 -15.44 30.37
N GLN A 119 0.15 -14.50 29.77
CA GLN A 119 -1.30 -14.50 29.68
C GLN A 119 -1.82 -15.51 28.65
N ASN A 120 -1.20 -15.55 27.47
CA ASN A 120 -1.71 -16.35 26.34
C ASN A 120 -1.07 -17.75 26.29
N ASN A 121 0.21 -17.88 26.63
CA ASN A 121 0.95 -19.15 26.74
C ASN A 121 0.73 -20.10 25.55
N ILE A 122 0.61 -19.55 24.34
CA ILE A 122 0.48 -20.32 23.10
C ILE A 122 1.87 -20.81 22.68
N LYS A 123 1.92 -22.01 22.10
CA LYS A 123 3.13 -22.62 21.53
C LYS A 123 3.10 -22.47 20.00
N PRO A 124 3.69 -21.39 19.43
CA PRO A 124 3.58 -21.13 18.01
C PRO A 124 4.58 -21.95 17.19
N LEU A 125 4.13 -22.42 16.03
CA LEU A 125 4.97 -22.90 14.94
C LEU A 125 4.81 -21.95 13.76
N PHE A 126 5.84 -21.18 13.43
CA PHE A 126 5.80 -20.22 12.31
C PHE A 126 6.07 -20.91 10.98
N ILE A 127 5.13 -20.84 10.04
CA ILE A 127 5.26 -21.45 8.70
C ILE A 127 5.41 -20.34 7.67
N PHE A 128 6.52 -20.38 6.93
CA PHE A 128 6.81 -19.47 5.83
C PHE A 128 6.61 -20.15 4.48
N ASP A 129 6.22 -19.37 3.49
CA ASP A 129 6.12 -19.79 2.11
C ASP A 129 7.48 -20.18 1.54
N GLY A 130 7.48 -21.18 0.66
CA GLY A 130 8.66 -21.71 0.01
C GLY A 130 9.08 -20.95 -1.26
N PRO A 131 10.34 -21.10 -1.70
CA PRO A 131 10.74 -20.69 -3.03
C PRO A 131 10.04 -21.58 -4.07
N GLY A 132 8.98 -21.06 -4.72
CA GLY A 132 8.24 -21.80 -5.76
C GLY A 132 6.73 -21.87 -5.56
N VAL A 133 6.18 -21.23 -4.53
CA VAL A 133 4.73 -21.10 -4.33
C VAL A 133 4.09 -20.41 -5.54
N GLY A 134 3.49 -21.19 -6.45
CA GLY A 134 2.77 -20.71 -7.64
C GLY A 134 3.31 -21.12 -9.01
N ALA A 135 4.25 -22.05 -9.11
CA ALA A 135 4.82 -22.50 -10.39
C ALA A 135 3.98 -23.53 -11.17
N ARG A 136 3.07 -24.28 -10.53
CA ARG A 136 2.40 -25.46 -11.11
C ARG A 136 0.93 -25.25 -11.47
N SER A 137 0.21 -24.31 -10.83
CA SER A 137 -1.16 -23.97 -11.22
C SER A 137 -1.17 -22.79 -12.18
N VAL A 138 -1.65 -23.01 -13.41
CA VAL A 138 -1.75 -21.97 -14.47
C VAL A 138 -2.47 -20.72 -13.96
N LEU A 139 -3.52 -20.87 -13.14
CA LEU A 139 -4.28 -19.75 -12.58
C LEU A 139 -3.48 -18.92 -11.59
N LYS A 140 -2.63 -19.56 -10.78
CA LYS A 140 -1.75 -18.87 -9.84
C LYS A 140 -0.59 -18.18 -10.53
N ALA A 141 -0.04 -18.79 -11.58
CA ALA A 141 0.93 -18.12 -12.45
C ALA A 141 0.32 -16.86 -13.10
N LEU A 142 -0.91 -16.94 -13.61
CA LEU A 142 -1.64 -15.80 -14.15
C LEU A 142 -1.90 -14.72 -13.09
N GLU A 143 -2.26 -15.11 -11.86
CA GLU A 143 -2.43 -14.17 -10.75
C GLU A 143 -1.11 -13.51 -10.34
N LEU A 144 0.00 -14.25 -10.28
CA LEU A 144 1.33 -13.70 -10.03
C LEU A 144 1.73 -12.68 -11.11
N GLU A 145 1.45 -12.97 -12.39
CA GLU A 145 1.68 -12.03 -13.48
C GLU A 145 0.79 -10.78 -13.36
N ARG A 146 -0.49 -10.92 -13.02
CA ARG A 146 -1.37 -9.77 -12.72
C ARG A 146 -0.81 -8.93 -11.57
N ARG A 147 -0.32 -9.55 -10.50
CA ARG A 147 0.33 -8.87 -9.38
C ARG A 147 1.64 -8.19 -9.83
N LYS A 148 2.42 -8.77 -10.74
CA LYS A 148 3.63 -8.12 -11.31
C LYS A 148 3.25 -6.86 -12.08
N VAL A 149 2.31 -6.94 -13.02
CA VAL A 149 1.82 -5.78 -13.80
C VAL A 149 1.28 -4.71 -12.86
N ARG A 150 0.43 -5.09 -11.91
CA ARG A 150 -0.15 -4.14 -10.94
C ARG A 150 0.93 -3.44 -10.10
N ARG A 151 2.00 -4.15 -9.73
CA ARG A 151 3.12 -3.56 -9.00
C ARG A 151 3.93 -2.61 -9.85
N GLN A 152 4.10 -2.88 -11.15
CA GLN A 152 4.72 -1.93 -12.08
C GLN A 152 3.87 -0.64 -12.16
N GLU A 153 2.55 -0.75 -12.30
CA GLU A 153 1.65 0.41 -12.26
C GLU A 153 1.76 1.18 -10.94
N LEU A 154 1.82 0.49 -9.80
CA LEU A 154 2.00 1.12 -8.50
C LEU A 154 3.36 1.82 -8.37
N ARG A 155 4.43 1.25 -8.93
CA ARG A 155 5.76 1.88 -8.95
C ARG A 155 5.78 3.17 -9.76
N ILE A 156 5.12 3.17 -10.93
CA ILE A 156 4.95 4.39 -11.73
C ILE A 156 4.19 5.45 -10.90
N ALA A 157 3.09 5.04 -10.25
CA ALA A 157 2.33 5.95 -9.40
C ALA A 157 3.13 6.49 -8.20
N ILE A 158 4.06 5.70 -7.63
CA ILE A 158 4.98 6.18 -6.58
C ILE A 158 5.91 7.24 -7.14
N GLN A 159 6.52 7.00 -8.31
CA GLN A 159 7.40 7.97 -8.97
C GLN A 159 6.67 9.29 -9.28
N ASP A 160 5.41 9.21 -9.74
CA ASP A 160 4.59 10.40 -9.98
C ASP A 160 4.32 11.18 -8.69
N GLU A 161 4.13 10.48 -7.57
CA GLU A 161 3.93 11.09 -6.25
C GLU A 161 5.23 11.67 -5.66
N GLU A 162 6.40 11.08 -5.98
CA GLU A 162 7.73 11.62 -5.64
C GLU A 162 8.00 12.91 -6.42
N LYS A 163 7.71 12.94 -7.72
CA LYS A 163 7.75 14.19 -8.53
C LYS A 163 6.79 15.25 -8.00
N ARG A 164 5.59 14.85 -7.55
CA ARG A 164 4.66 15.77 -6.88
C ARG A 164 5.23 16.36 -5.60
N CYS A 165 5.95 15.56 -4.80
CA CYS A 165 6.63 16.05 -3.59
C CYS A 165 7.62 17.16 -3.94
N GLU A 166 8.48 16.93 -4.94
CA GLU A 166 9.45 17.92 -5.41
C GLU A 166 8.77 19.21 -5.86
N ARG A 167 7.71 19.10 -6.68
CA ARG A 167 6.91 20.26 -7.11
C ARG A 167 6.27 21.01 -5.94
N LEU A 168 5.66 20.32 -4.98
CA LEU A 168 5.03 20.96 -3.82
C LEU A 168 6.07 21.65 -2.91
N ASN A 169 7.28 21.11 -2.82
CA ASN A 169 8.37 21.73 -2.08
C ASN A 169 8.87 23.00 -2.79
N GLN A 170 9.02 22.96 -4.12
CA GLN A 170 9.31 24.14 -4.93
C GLN A 170 8.23 25.20 -4.76
N LEU A 171 6.96 24.81 -4.84
CA LEU A 171 5.82 25.71 -4.61
C LEU A 171 5.86 26.35 -3.22
N GLY A 172 6.25 25.60 -2.19
CA GLY A 172 6.44 26.15 -0.85
C GLY A 172 7.56 27.18 -0.77
N GLN A 173 8.68 26.92 -1.44
CA GLN A 173 9.77 27.90 -1.55
C GLN A 173 9.29 29.17 -2.27
N PHE A 174 8.53 29.03 -3.38
CA PHE A 174 7.97 30.17 -4.09
C PHE A 174 7.01 30.99 -3.24
N MET A 175 6.11 30.35 -2.49
CA MET A 175 5.18 31.04 -1.62
C MET A 175 5.90 31.80 -0.50
N HIS A 176 6.97 31.22 0.05
CA HIS A 176 7.83 31.92 1.01
C HIS A 176 8.48 33.15 0.39
N ASP A 177 9.06 33.03 -0.80
CA ASP A 177 9.76 34.12 -1.46
C ASP A 177 8.80 35.24 -1.89
N LEU A 178 7.62 34.89 -2.42
CA LEU A 178 6.54 35.84 -2.74
C LEU A 178 6.03 36.60 -1.51
N SER A 179 5.97 35.95 -0.34
CA SER A 179 5.53 36.61 0.90
C SER A 179 6.47 37.71 1.38
N SER A 180 7.71 37.72 0.89
CA SER A 180 8.74 38.71 1.25
C SER A 180 8.80 39.92 0.31
N LEU A 181 8.03 39.91 -0.79
CA LEU A 181 8.04 40.96 -1.81
C LEU A 181 7.12 42.14 -1.46
N ALA A 182 7.49 43.33 -1.93
CA ALA A 182 6.59 44.48 -1.92
C ALA A 182 5.45 44.28 -2.95
N PRO A 183 4.28 44.92 -2.77
CA PRO A 183 3.13 44.76 -3.66
C PRO A 183 3.43 45.02 -5.15
N GLU A 184 4.22 46.06 -5.44
CA GLU A 184 4.62 46.43 -6.81
C GLU A 184 5.51 45.36 -7.47
N GLN A 185 6.36 44.72 -6.66
CA GLN A 185 7.22 43.62 -7.10
C GLN A 185 6.37 42.36 -7.33
N PHE A 186 5.43 42.08 -6.43
CA PHE A 186 4.50 40.97 -6.57
C PHE A 186 3.69 41.06 -7.87
N GLU A 187 3.11 42.23 -8.18
CA GLU A 187 2.39 42.45 -9.44
C GLU A 187 3.28 42.18 -10.66
N SER A 188 4.53 42.65 -10.65
CA SER A 188 5.49 42.39 -11.74
C SER A 188 5.77 40.90 -11.98
N VAL A 189 5.78 40.07 -10.92
CA VAL A 189 5.97 38.61 -11.03
C VAL A 189 4.70 37.94 -11.55
N VAL A 190 3.54 38.38 -11.07
CA VAL A 190 2.24 37.80 -11.45
C VAL A 190 1.83 38.18 -12.87
N ASP A 191 2.13 39.39 -13.32
CA ASP A 191 1.82 39.83 -14.69
C ASP A 191 2.58 39.04 -15.75
N GLU A 192 3.82 38.63 -15.46
CA GLU A 192 4.60 37.72 -16.29
C GLU A 192 3.84 36.40 -16.53
N LEU A 193 3.13 35.87 -15.51
CA LEU A 193 2.33 34.64 -15.60
C LEU A 193 1.11 34.78 -16.52
N ASN A 194 0.52 35.97 -16.59
CA ASN A 194 -0.67 36.23 -17.40
C ASN A 194 -0.33 36.39 -18.89
N THR A 195 0.89 36.82 -19.22
CA THR A 195 1.29 36.99 -20.64
C THR A 195 1.40 35.68 -21.43
N GLN A 196 1.46 34.51 -20.79
CA GLN A 196 1.57 33.22 -21.47
C GLN A 196 0.37 32.28 -21.31
N SER A 197 -0.61 32.60 -20.45
CA SER A 197 -1.91 31.89 -20.40
C SER A 197 -2.78 32.12 -21.65
N SER A 198 -2.37 33.05 -22.52
CA SER A 198 -3.06 33.44 -23.76
C SER A 198 -2.75 32.56 -24.99
N ILE A 199 -2.03 31.44 -24.85
CA ILE A 199 -1.84 30.49 -25.96
C ILE A 199 -3.09 29.60 -26.11
N LYS A 200 -4.06 30.17 -26.85
CA LYS A 200 -5.22 29.59 -27.54
C LYS A 200 -6.04 28.51 -26.80
N GLN A 201 -7.18 28.96 -26.27
CA GLN A 201 -8.41 28.18 -26.29
C GLN A 201 -8.84 28.00 -27.75
N ASP A 202 -8.51 26.87 -28.37
CA ASP A 202 -9.22 26.40 -29.56
C ASP A 202 -9.80 25.02 -29.20
N GLY A 203 -11.12 24.96 -29.04
CA GLY A 203 -11.88 23.73 -28.83
C GLY A 203 -12.61 23.67 -27.49
N GLU A 204 -13.80 24.28 -27.44
CA GLU A 204 -14.87 23.78 -26.57
C GLU A 204 -15.07 22.29 -26.89
N VAL A 205 -14.71 21.41 -25.96
CA VAL A 205 -15.27 20.07 -25.91
C VAL A 205 -16.42 20.16 -24.93
N GLU A 206 -17.63 20.26 -25.48
CA GLU A 206 -18.86 20.06 -24.73
C GLU A 206 -18.74 18.79 -23.88
N ALA A 207 -19.18 18.90 -22.64
CA ALA A 207 -19.32 17.77 -21.74
C ALA A 207 -20.38 16.82 -22.32
N ASP A 208 -19.94 15.82 -23.09
CA ASP A 208 -20.79 14.66 -23.40
C ASP A 208 -20.66 13.65 -22.25
N ASP A 209 -21.62 13.77 -21.36
CA ASP A 209 -21.88 12.88 -20.22
C ASP A 209 -22.49 11.55 -20.72
N SER A 210 -21.92 10.90 -21.76
CA SER A 210 -22.49 9.64 -22.28
C SER A 210 -21.59 8.77 -23.18
N LEU A 211 -20.36 8.42 -22.80
CA LEU A 211 -19.63 7.35 -23.52
C LEU A 211 -19.03 6.27 -22.59
N VAL A 212 -19.86 5.26 -22.33
CA VAL A 212 -19.41 3.87 -22.21
C VAL A 212 -18.79 3.48 -23.55
N VAL A 213 -17.57 2.92 -23.56
CA VAL A 213 -17.14 1.76 -24.38
C VAL A 213 -15.67 1.41 -24.07
N GLU A 214 -15.54 0.19 -23.56
CA GLU A 214 -14.49 -0.81 -23.82
C GLU A 214 -13.01 -0.40 -23.76
N ARG A 215 -12.40 -0.79 -22.64
CA ARG A 215 -11.32 -1.79 -22.57
C ARG A 215 -10.69 -2.21 -23.91
N VAL A 216 -9.92 -1.33 -24.52
CA VAL A 216 -8.88 -1.68 -25.49
C VAL A 216 -7.54 -1.54 -24.79
N VAL A 217 -7.24 -2.49 -23.90
CA VAL A 217 -5.87 -2.85 -23.56
C VAL A 217 -5.41 -3.80 -24.66
N SER A 218 -5.29 -3.33 -25.90
CA SER A 218 -4.79 -4.14 -27.00
C SER A 218 -3.31 -3.86 -27.20
N GLU A 219 -2.49 -4.83 -26.75
CA GLU A 219 -1.24 -5.31 -27.37
C GLU A 219 -0.04 -4.34 -27.51
N THR A 220 -0.25 -3.04 -27.73
CA THR A 220 0.78 -2.05 -28.03
C THR A 220 1.71 -1.69 -26.87
N LYS A 221 1.26 -1.81 -25.61
CA LYS A 221 2.15 -1.63 -24.44
C LYS A 221 3.03 -2.85 -24.16
N VAL A 222 2.57 -4.05 -24.52
CA VAL A 222 3.34 -5.29 -24.30
C VAL A 222 4.43 -5.43 -25.37
N ASP A 223 4.20 -4.98 -26.59
CA ASP A 223 5.21 -5.05 -27.65
C ASP A 223 6.32 -3.99 -27.50
N ARG A 224 6.01 -2.79 -26.95
CA ARG A 224 7.03 -1.81 -26.56
C ARG A 224 7.93 -2.32 -25.43
N LEU A 225 7.37 -3.07 -24.48
CA LEU A 225 8.14 -3.70 -23.39
C LEU A 225 9.05 -4.85 -23.88
N LYS A 226 8.78 -5.45 -25.05
CA LYS A 226 9.65 -6.48 -25.63
C LYS A 226 10.88 -5.90 -26.33
N GLU A 227 10.79 -4.68 -26.86
CA GLU A 227 11.93 -3.99 -27.48
C GLU A 227 12.94 -3.49 -26.44
N ASP A 228 12.47 -3.06 -25.26
CA ASP A 228 13.36 -2.64 -24.15
C ASP A 228 14.14 -3.79 -23.49
N LEU A 229 13.81 -5.05 -23.82
CA LEU A 229 14.40 -6.26 -23.23
C LEU A 229 15.60 -6.82 -23.99
N GLN A 230 16.09 -6.13 -25.02
CA GLN A 230 17.41 -6.38 -25.61
C GLN A 230 18.31 -5.18 -25.41
N VAL A 231 19.22 -5.25 -24.43
CA VAL A 231 20.67 -4.95 -24.57
C VAL A 231 21.37 -5.09 -23.19
N HIS A 232 22.19 -6.15 -23.14
CA HIS A 232 23.53 -6.31 -22.56
C HIS A 232 23.91 -5.79 -21.16
N VAL A 233 24.54 -6.73 -20.47
CA VAL A 233 25.25 -6.67 -19.20
C VAL A 233 26.69 -6.14 -19.41
N ASP A 234 27.17 -5.43 -18.38
CA ASP A 234 28.54 -4.99 -18.05
C ASP A 234 29.15 -3.78 -18.80
N GLU A 235 29.38 -2.67 -18.09
CA GLU A 235 30.69 -2.35 -17.49
C GLU A 235 30.65 -1.10 -16.58
N LYS A 236 31.63 -1.07 -15.67
CA LYS A 236 31.89 -0.13 -14.56
C LYS A 236 31.68 1.36 -14.87
N VAL A 237 31.15 2.10 -13.89
CA VAL A 237 31.32 3.56 -13.79
C VAL A 237 31.90 3.88 -12.42
N GLU A 238 33.12 4.42 -12.44
CA GLU A 238 33.83 4.98 -11.29
C GLU A 238 33.12 6.25 -10.79
N ALA A 239 33.27 6.49 -9.49
CA ALA A 239 32.86 7.73 -8.83
C ALA A 239 33.61 8.92 -9.44
N ASP A 240 32.91 10.02 -9.71
CA ASP A 240 33.57 11.29 -9.95
C ASP A 240 32.86 12.45 -9.23
N ASP A 241 33.70 13.25 -8.59
CA ASP A 241 33.41 14.42 -7.79
C ASP A 241 32.95 15.58 -8.68
N SER A 242 31.73 16.09 -8.50
CA SER A 242 31.28 17.33 -9.19
C SER A 242 30.65 18.38 -8.28
N LEU A 243 31.00 18.41 -7.00
CA LEU A 243 30.49 19.40 -6.03
C LEU A 243 31.39 20.62 -5.80
N VAL A 244 32.37 20.92 -6.66
CA VAL A 244 33.27 22.08 -6.46
C VAL A 244 33.25 23.10 -7.60
N VAL A 245 32.54 22.86 -8.71
CA VAL A 245 32.64 23.73 -9.89
C VAL A 245 31.60 24.88 -9.92
N GLU A 246 30.48 24.78 -9.22
CA GLU A 246 29.45 25.85 -9.27
C GLU A 246 29.78 27.10 -8.45
N ARG A 247 30.61 27.01 -7.41
CA ARG A 247 30.97 28.17 -6.58
C ARG A 247 32.00 29.08 -7.26
N VAL A 248 32.93 28.49 -8.01
CA VAL A 248 34.01 29.22 -8.70
C VAL A 248 33.50 29.94 -9.95
N VAL A 249 32.46 29.41 -10.61
CA VAL A 249 31.84 30.04 -11.80
C VAL A 249 31.00 31.28 -11.44
N ILE A 250 30.44 31.32 -10.22
CA ILE A 250 29.66 32.48 -9.75
C ILE A 250 30.57 33.61 -9.29
N GLU A 251 31.64 33.33 -8.53
CA GLU A 251 32.61 34.35 -8.10
C GLU A 251 33.36 34.98 -9.29
N ALA A 252 33.73 34.18 -10.31
CA ALA A 252 34.39 34.67 -11.52
C ALA A 252 33.46 35.53 -12.43
N LYS A 253 32.14 35.31 -12.40
CA LYS A 253 31.16 36.17 -13.10
C LYS A 253 30.93 37.49 -12.40
N VAL A 254 30.95 37.50 -11.06
CA VAL A 254 30.82 38.71 -10.25
C VAL A 254 32.03 39.63 -10.40
N ASP A 255 33.24 39.08 -10.49
CA ASP A 255 34.45 39.90 -10.66
C ASP A 255 34.61 40.45 -12.09
N ARG A 256 34.15 39.73 -13.13
CA ARG A 256 34.07 40.28 -14.50
C ARG A 256 33.04 41.42 -14.62
N LEU A 257 31.92 41.32 -13.92
CA LEU A 257 30.92 42.40 -13.85
C LEU A 257 31.49 43.66 -13.18
N LYS A 258 32.41 43.52 -12.20
CA LYS A 258 33.10 44.67 -11.59
C LYS A 258 34.09 45.35 -12.53
N GLU A 259 34.74 44.60 -13.43
CA GLU A 259 35.64 45.15 -14.45
C GLU A 259 34.88 45.87 -15.58
N ASP A 260 33.75 45.31 -16.04
CA ASP A 260 32.94 45.90 -17.13
C ASP A 260 32.24 47.22 -16.72
N LEU A 261 32.06 47.47 -15.41
CA LEU A 261 31.38 48.65 -14.87
C LEU A 261 32.28 49.88 -14.60
N GLN A 262 33.60 49.82 -14.89
CA GLN A 262 34.55 50.94 -14.72
C GLN A 262 34.37 51.77 -13.42
N VAL A 263 34.16 51.12 -12.27
CA VAL A 263 34.09 51.84 -10.99
C VAL A 263 35.52 52.07 -10.48
N PRO A 264 35.98 53.32 -10.29
CA PRO A 264 37.31 53.58 -9.75
C PRO A 264 37.41 53.11 -8.30
N VAL A 265 38.34 52.21 -8.03
CA VAL A 265 38.76 51.83 -6.68
C VAL A 265 39.37 53.07 -6.01
N ASP A 266 38.95 53.36 -4.78
CA ASP A 266 39.29 54.55 -3.97
C ASP A 266 38.45 55.83 -4.19
N LYS A 267 37.13 55.72 -4.00
CA LYS A 267 36.36 56.77 -3.31
C LYS A 267 35.42 56.13 -2.28
N LYS A 268 35.22 56.81 -1.15
CA LYS A 268 34.22 56.45 -0.14
C LYS A 268 32.91 56.12 -0.85
N VAL A 269 32.40 54.90 -0.65
CA VAL A 269 31.08 54.47 -1.13
C VAL A 269 30.06 55.49 -0.61
N GLU A 270 29.58 56.36 -1.49
CA GLU A 270 28.45 57.24 -1.20
C GLU A 270 27.18 56.36 -1.13
N ALA A 271 26.20 56.77 -0.33
CA ALA A 271 25.00 55.97 -0.04
C ALA A 271 24.22 55.51 -1.31
N ASP A 272 24.44 56.18 -2.44
CA ASP A 272 23.83 55.89 -3.74
C ASP A 272 24.33 54.56 -4.36
N ASP A 273 25.60 54.19 -4.19
CA ASP A 273 26.15 52.98 -4.80
C ASP A 273 25.68 51.69 -4.09
N SER A 274 25.39 51.77 -2.78
CA SER A 274 24.80 50.67 -2.02
C SER A 274 23.35 50.39 -2.44
N LEU A 275 22.59 51.44 -2.78
CA LEU A 275 21.22 51.34 -3.28
C LEU A 275 21.18 50.73 -4.69
N VAL A 276 22.17 51.02 -5.53
CA VAL A 276 22.30 50.44 -6.88
C VAL A 276 22.59 48.93 -6.79
N VAL A 277 23.47 48.51 -5.89
CA VAL A 277 23.78 47.09 -5.67
C VAL A 277 22.57 46.35 -5.10
N GLU A 278 21.86 46.92 -4.10
CA GLU A 278 20.63 46.33 -3.57
C GLU A 278 19.53 46.20 -4.63
N ARG A 279 19.39 47.20 -5.51
CA ARG A 279 18.44 47.18 -6.62
C ARG A 279 18.77 46.09 -7.65
N ILE A 280 20.04 45.96 -8.05
CA ILE A 280 20.48 44.91 -8.98
C ILE A 280 20.29 43.51 -8.37
N VAL A 281 20.61 43.34 -7.08
CA VAL A 281 20.38 42.08 -6.37
C VAL A 281 18.90 41.75 -6.27
N SER A 282 18.05 42.76 -6.06
CA SER A 282 16.59 42.60 -6.08
C SER A 282 16.10 42.20 -7.48
N GLU A 283 16.54 42.85 -8.54
CA GLU A 283 16.15 42.54 -9.93
C GLU A 283 16.57 41.11 -10.33
N ILE A 284 17.79 40.69 -10.01
CA ILE A 284 18.28 39.33 -10.29
C ILE A 284 17.45 38.26 -9.54
N LYS A 285 17.03 38.54 -8.30
CA LYS A 285 16.16 37.63 -7.54
C LYS A 285 14.78 37.53 -8.18
N MET A 286 14.26 38.63 -8.69
CA MET A 286 12.94 38.70 -9.33
C MET A 286 12.90 37.93 -10.65
N ASP A 287 13.93 38.07 -11.49
CA ASP A 287 14.01 37.36 -12.77
C ASP A 287 14.07 35.85 -12.57
N ARG A 288 14.83 35.38 -11.57
CA ARG A 288 14.88 33.97 -11.20
C ARG A 288 13.52 33.45 -10.71
N LEU A 289 12.85 34.20 -9.84
CA LEU A 289 11.54 33.82 -9.31
C LEU A 289 10.49 33.71 -10.43
N LYS A 290 10.54 34.61 -11.41
CA LYS A 290 9.69 34.57 -12.61
C LYS A 290 9.96 33.32 -13.45
N GLU A 291 11.22 33.02 -13.72
CA GLU A 291 11.63 31.84 -14.49
C GLU A 291 11.17 30.55 -13.81
N ASP A 292 11.45 30.39 -12.52
CA ASP A 292 11.10 29.20 -11.76
C ASP A 292 9.58 28.98 -11.68
N LEU A 293 8.82 30.05 -11.43
CA LEU A 293 7.35 29.99 -11.39
C LEU A 293 6.77 29.66 -12.77
N GLN A 294 7.37 30.19 -13.83
CA GLN A 294 6.99 29.88 -15.21
C GLN A 294 7.23 28.40 -15.54
N VAL A 295 8.37 27.84 -15.15
CA VAL A 295 8.68 26.42 -15.31
C VAL A 295 7.62 25.56 -14.59
N HIS A 296 7.29 25.91 -13.35
CA HIS A 296 6.31 25.19 -12.55
C HIS A 296 4.91 25.20 -13.19
N VAL A 297 4.42 26.37 -13.62
CA VAL A 297 3.12 26.51 -14.30
C VAL A 297 3.08 25.74 -15.63
N ASN A 298 4.17 25.78 -16.40
CA ASN A 298 4.29 25.03 -17.65
C ASN A 298 4.23 23.52 -17.41
N GLU A 299 4.89 23.03 -16.36
CA GLU A 299 4.83 21.63 -15.98
C GLU A 299 3.40 21.20 -15.60
N LEU A 300 2.70 21.98 -14.77
CA LEU A 300 1.31 21.71 -14.40
C LEU A 300 0.39 21.68 -15.63
N ASN A 301 0.52 22.65 -16.54
CA ASN A 301 -0.25 22.69 -17.78
C ASN A 301 0.02 21.49 -18.67
N LYS A 302 1.28 21.06 -18.78
CA LYS A 302 1.66 19.85 -19.51
C LYS A 302 0.98 18.62 -18.93
N LEU A 303 1.04 18.43 -17.60
CA LEU A 303 0.40 17.30 -16.91
C LEU A 303 -1.12 17.26 -17.14
N MET A 304 -1.78 18.43 -17.13
CA MET A 304 -3.23 18.51 -17.34
C MET A 304 -3.65 18.19 -18.78
N ARG A 305 -2.85 18.58 -19.79
CA ARG A 305 -3.17 18.42 -21.22
C ARG A 305 -2.73 17.08 -21.80
N ASP A 306 -1.66 16.50 -21.28
CA ASP A 306 -1.09 15.26 -21.82
C ASP A 306 -2.08 14.08 -21.73
N PHE A 307 -2.28 13.38 -22.85
CA PHE A 307 -3.22 12.26 -22.93
C PHE A 307 -2.71 11.02 -22.19
N GLU A 308 -1.39 10.84 -22.11
CA GLU A 308 -0.77 9.70 -21.42
C GLU A 308 -0.82 9.84 -19.89
N THR A 309 -0.95 11.07 -19.40
CA THR A 309 -1.01 11.37 -17.96
C THR A 309 -2.32 10.87 -17.34
N GLY A 310 -2.17 10.11 -16.25
CA GLY A 310 -3.31 9.52 -15.53
C GLY A 310 -4.22 10.56 -14.88
N MET A 311 -5.51 10.22 -14.74
CA MET A 311 -6.54 11.10 -14.17
C MET A 311 -6.18 11.66 -12.79
N PHE A 312 -5.52 10.87 -11.94
CA PHE A 312 -5.10 11.31 -10.62
C PHE A 312 -4.02 12.38 -10.66
N VAL A 313 -3.03 12.23 -11.54
CA VAL A 313 -1.94 13.22 -11.70
C VAL A 313 -2.51 14.52 -12.24
N LYS A 314 -3.48 14.44 -13.18
CA LYS A 314 -4.22 15.61 -13.66
C LYS A 314 -5.01 16.31 -12.55
N ALA A 315 -5.70 15.55 -11.71
CA ALA A 315 -6.45 16.12 -10.58
C ALA A 315 -5.52 16.83 -9.59
N ALA A 316 -4.39 16.20 -9.23
CA ALA A 316 -3.36 16.80 -8.38
C ALA A 316 -2.80 18.10 -8.98
N ALA A 317 -2.48 18.11 -10.27
CA ALA A 317 -1.98 19.30 -10.95
C ALA A 317 -3.01 20.44 -10.97
N ARG A 318 -4.32 20.14 -11.05
CA ARG A 318 -5.38 21.15 -10.94
C ARG A 318 -5.48 21.75 -9.55
N GLU A 319 -5.32 20.96 -8.50
CA GLU A 319 -5.30 21.46 -7.12
C GLU A 319 -4.11 22.41 -6.90
N GLU A 320 -2.93 22.04 -7.40
CA GLU A 320 -1.71 22.87 -7.38
C GLU A 320 -1.90 24.18 -8.16
N MET A 321 -2.49 24.11 -9.36
CA MET A 321 -2.80 25.30 -10.17
C MET A 321 -3.83 26.21 -9.49
N ALA A 322 -4.86 25.63 -8.86
CA ALA A 322 -5.90 26.41 -8.17
C ALA A 322 -5.34 27.21 -6.98
N LEU A 323 -4.33 26.66 -6.28
CA LEU A 323 -3.63 27.40 -5.23
C LEU A 323 -2.87 28.60 -5.81
N LEU A 324 -2.16 28.42 -6.92
CA LEU A 324 -1.49 29.52 -7.61
C LEU A 324 -2.47 30.59 -8.08
N ASP A 325 -3.60 30.19 -8.66
CA ASP A 325 -4.62 31.12 -9.13
C ASP A 325 -5.28 31.90 -7.99
N ALA A 326 -5.46 31.28 -6.81
CA ALA A 326 -5.93 31.97 -5.61
C ALA A 326 -4.94 33.06 -5.14
N VAL A 327 -3.65 32.74 -5.11
CA VAL A 327 -2.57 33.70 -4.76
C VAL A 327 -2.57 34.88 -5.72
N LYS A 328 -2.76 34.63 -7.03
CA LYS A 328 -2.87 35.69 -8.04
C LYS A 328 -4.09 36.58 -7.80
N GLN A 329 -5.26 36.00 -7.55
CA GLN A 329 -6.52 36.75 -7.36
C GLN A 329 -6.49 37.66 -6.14
N GLN A 330 -5.82 37.24 -5.06
CA GLN A 330 -5.71 38.03 -3.83
C GLN A 330 -4.58 39.08 -3.88
N GLY A 331 -3.68 39.02 -4.87
CA GLY A 331 -2.58 39.98 -4.98
C GLY A 331 -1.49 39.78 -3.92
N GLY A 332 -1.40 38.59 -3.30
CA GLY A 332 -0.42 38.31 -2.25
C GLY A 332 -0.58 36.92 -1.62
N VAL A 333 0.40 36.53 -0.80
CA VAL A 333 0.38 35.26 -0.07
C VAL A 333 -0.25 35.44 1.31
N GLU A 334 -1.53 35.09 1.42
CA GLU A 334 -2.24 35.00 2.71
C GLU A 334 -1.95 33.70 3.50
N VAL A 335 -2.34 33.71 4.78
CA VAL A 335 -2.22 32.56 5.69
C VAL A 335 -2.96 31.33 5.16
N ASP A 336 -4.15 31.53 4.57
CA ASP A 336 -4.99 30.44 4.06
C ASP A 336 -4.31 29.67 2.92
N HIS A 337 -3.50 30.33 2.08
CA HIS A 337 -2.72 29.66 1.05
C HIS A 337 -1.66 28.74 1.66
N ASN A 338 -0.95 29.20 2.69
CA ASN A 338 0.05 28.38 3.38
C ASN A 338 -0.59 27.16 4.04
N VAL A 339 -1.79 27.33 4.61
CA VAL A 339 -2.59 26.21 5.13
C VAL A 339 -2.99 25.25 4.01
N HIS A 340 -3.43 25.75 2.85
CA HIS A 340 -3.77 24.92 1.70
C HIS A 340 -2.56 24.13 1.19
N LEU A 341 -1.39 24.76 1.04
CA LEU A 341 -0.16 24.08 0.65
C LEU A 341 0.19 22.94 1.62
N GLN A 342 0.11 23.19 2.94
CA GLN A 342 0.34 22.16 3.95
C GLN A 342 -0.64 21.00 3.84
N VAL A 343 -1.91 21.27 3.49
CA VAL A 343 -2.91 20.23 3.23
C VAL A 343 -2.52 19.40 2.00
N LEU A 344 -2.10 20.04 0.89
CA LEU A 344 -1.64 19.34 -0.31
C LEU A 344 -0.43 18.45 -0.02
N GLN A 345 0.57 18.97 0.71
CA GLN A 345 1.76 18.22 1.11
C GLN A 345 1.39 17.01 1.99
N ARG A 346 0.47 17.18 2.96
CA ARG A 346 -0.02 16.06 3.78
C ARG A 346 -0.78 15.01 2.97
N HIS A 347 -1.62 15.44 2.01
CA HIS A 347 -2.34 14.54 1.12
C HIS A 347 -1.39 13.74 0.21
N GLN A 348 -0.39 14.40 -0.36
CA GLN A 348 0.67 13.78 -1.15
C GLN A 348 1.40 12.72 -0.32
N LEU A 349 1.88 13.08 0.87
CA LEU A 349 2.62 12.16 1.75
C LEU A 349 1.77 10.92 2.13
N ALA A 350 0.53 11.14 2.57
CA ALA A 350 -0.37 10.05 2.94
C ALA A 350 -0.67 9.11 1.75
N ARG A 351 -0.75 9.65 0.53
CA ARG A 351 -0.96 8.87 -0.69
C ARG A 351 0.29 8.11 -1.10
N HIS A 352 1.45 8.75 -1.07
CA HIS A 352 2.74 8.14 -1.33
C HIS A 352 2.99 6.93 -0.41
N ASP A 353 2.75 7.10 0.88
CA ASP A 353 2.89 6.04 1.89
C ASP A 353 1.93 4.87 1.64
N LYS A 354 0.69 5.18 1.28
CA LYS A 354 -0.32 4.18 0.90
C LYS A 354 0.10 3.41 -0.36
N LEU A 355 0.75 4.06 -1.34
CA LEU A 355 1.25 3.40 -2.54
C LEU A 355 2.46 2.52 -2.22
N LYS A 356 3.42 3.02 -1.44
CA LYS A 356 4.60 2.26 -0.99
C LYS A 356 4.21 1.00 -0.21
N ALA A 357 3.25 1.12 0.71
CA ALA A 357 2.70 -0.03 1.45
C ALA A 357 2.23 -1.16 0.52
N ARG A 358 1.65 -0.83 -0.64
CA ARG A 358 1.11 -1.82 -1.59
C ARG A 358 2.18 -2.49 -2.47
N VAL A 359 3.39 -1.91 -2.52
CA VAL A 359 4.51 -2.45 -3.30
C VAL A 359 5.45 -3.31 -2.45
N ALA A 360 5.41 -3.12 -1.13
CA ALA A 360 6.14 -3.92 -0.14
C ALA A 360 5.99 -5.42 -0.42
N GLN A 361 7.07 -6.19 -0.24
CA GLN A 361 7.11 -7.63 -0.51
C GLN A 361 8.03 -8.32 0.46
N MET A 362 7.75 -9.60 0.71
CA MET A 362 8.70 -10.49 1.36
C MET A 362 9.84 -10.79 0.38
N THR A 363 11.02 -10.23 0.62
CA THR A 363 12.24 -10.58 -0.11
C THR A 363 12.94 -11.76 0.58
N PRO A 364 13.84 -12.49 -0.11
CA PRO A 364 14.67 -13.51 0.52
C PRO A 364 15.49 -12.97 1.70
N THR A 365 15.97 -11.72 1.61
CA THR A 365 16.71 -11.07 2.70
C THR A 365 15.85 -10.82 3.92
N LEU A 366 14.61 -10.36 3.72
CA LEU A 366 13.61 -10.16 4.78
C LEU A 366 13.19 -11.49 5.42
N LEU A 367 12.94 -12.52 4.61
CA LEU A 367 12.63 -13.86 5.11
C LEU A 367 13.77 -14.42 5.98
N GLN A 368 15.02 -14.25 5.54
CA GLN A 368 16.18 -14.67 6.33
C GLN A 368 16.26 -13.90 7.66
N ALA A 369 16.00 -12.59 7.66
CA ALA A 369 15.97 -11.79 8.88
C ALA A 369 14.87 -12.25 9.86
N ALA A 370 13.66 -12.55 9.35
CA ALA A 370 12.56 -13.08 10.14
C ALA A 370 12.92 -14.43 10.80
N ARG A 371 13.52 -15.35 10.03
CA ARG A 371 13.98 -16.66 10.54
C ARG A 371 15.05 -16.51 11.61
N SER A 372 16.05 -15.66 11.37
CA SER A 372 17.12 -15.40 12.34
C SER A 372 16.60 -14.81 13.65
N LEU A 373 15.54 -13.98 13.61
CA LEU A 373 14.89 -13.51 14.82
C LEU A 373 14.21 -14.65 15.59
N LEU A 374 13.45 -15.50 14.90
CA LEU A 374 12.78 -16.64 15.54
C LEU A 374 13.79 -17.64 16.12
N ASP A 375 14.89 -17.92 15.42
CA ASP A 375 16.01 -18.70 15.93
C ASP A 375 16.57 -18.10 17.22
N PHE A 376 16.78 -16.77 17.23
CA PHE A 376 17.29 -16.05 18.41
C PHE A 376 16.31 -16.05 19.58
N MET A 377 15.00 -16.04 19.30
CA MET A 377 13.93 -16.20 20.29
C MET A 377 13.69 -17.67 20.69
N ASN A 378 14.45 -18.61 20.12
CA ASN A 378 14.29 -20.05 20.29
C ASN A 378 12.88 -20.57 19.91
N LEU A 379 12.25 -19.95 18.92
CA LEU A 379 10.90 -20.30 18.46
C LEU A 379 10.94 -21.20 17.22
N PRO A 380 10.14 -22.28 17.18
CA PRO A 380 10.05 -23.15 16.01
C PRO A 380 9.55 -22.41 14.77
N HIS A 381 10.23 -22.63 13.66
CA HIS A 381 9.80 -22.16 12.34
C HIS A 381 10.12 -23.18 11.27
N TYR A 382 9.34 -23.17 10.20
CA TYR A 382 9.52 -24.01 9.03
C TYR A 382 9.30 -23.17 7.78
N THR A 383 10.15 -23.36 6.77
CA THR A 383 9.95 -22.78 5.44
C THR A 383 9.60 -23.92 4.50
N ILE A 384 8.48 -23.81 3.78
CA ILE A 384 8.02 -24.87 2.88
C ILE A 384 9.12 -25.16 1.84
N THR A 385 9.57 -26.42 1.79
CA THR A 385 10.67 -26.85 0.92
C THR A 385 10.17 -27.62 -0.30
N THR A 386 8.97 -28.18 -0.19
CA THR A 386 8.37 -29.06 -1.19
C THR A 386 7.02 -28.53 -1.61
N ASP A 387 6.70 -28.77 -2.88
CA ASP A 387 5.40 -28.47 -3.46
C ASP A 387 4.93 -26.99 -3.44
N ASP A 388 3.95 -26.71 -4.29
CA ASP A 388 3.35 -25.38 -4.45
C ASP A 388 2.26 -25.12 -3.40
N TYR A 389 2.50 -25.51 -2.15
CA TYR A 389 1.59 -25.16 -1.05
C TYR A 389 1.90 -23.77 -0.52
N GLU A 390 0.84 -23.03 -0.20
CA GLU A 390 0.94 -21.83 0.62
C GLU A 390 0.90 -22.17 2.10
N SER A 391 1.50 -21.29 2.90
CA SER A 391 1.60 -21.40 4.34
C SER A 391 0.24 -21.51 5.03
N GLU A 392 -0.82 -20.82 4.59
CA GLU A 392 -2.16 -20.99 5.16
C GLU A 392 -2.73 -22.39 4.96
N LEU A 393 -2.48 -23.01 3.79
CA LEU A 393 -2.93 -24.36 3.47
C LEU A 393 -2.16 -25.40 4.29
N VAL A 394 -0.85 -25.22 4.46
CA VAL A 394 -0.04 -26.08 5.33
C VAL A 394 -0.51 -25.96 6.77
N CYS A 395 -0.66 -24.74 7.30
CA CYS A 395 -1.16 -24.49 8.66
C CYS A 395 -2.51 -25.19 8.90
N ALA A 396 -3.47 -25.00 7.99
CA ALA A 396 -4.80 -25.61 8.10
C ALA A 396 -4.76 -27.14 7.97
N SER A 397 -3.91 -27.67 7.09
CA SER A 397 -3.73 -29.12 6.92
C SER A 397 -3.15 -29.76 8.19
N LEU A 398 -2.14 -29.14 8.83
CA LEU A 398 -1.58 -29.64 10.09
C LEU A 398 -2.62 -29.68 11.22
N ALA A 399 -3.43 -28.62 11.32
CA ALA A 399 -4.52 -28.55 12.29
C ALA A 399 -5.59 -29.61 12.01
N SER A 400 -5.97 -29.80 10.75
CA SER A 400 -6.96 -30.81 10.36
C SER A 400 -6.49 -32.25 10.60
N GLN A 401 -5.17 -32.50 10.57
CA GLN A 401 -4.59 -33.81 10.87
C GLN A 401 -4.40 -34.04 12.38
N GLY A 402 -4.67 -33.05 13.23
CA GLY A 402 -4.41 -33.11 14.67
C GLY A 402 -2.92 -33.10 15.02
N LEU A 403 -2.05 -32.67 14.10
CA LEU A 403 -0.63 -32.50 14.39
C LEU A 403 -0.37 -31.24 15.22
N ILE A 404 -1.21 -30.23 15.01
CA ILE A 404 -1.26 -28.95 15.73
C ILE A 404 -2.73 -28.69 16.13
N ASP A 405 -2.98 -27.93 17.20
CA ASP A 405 -4.34 -27.74 17.73
C ASP A 405 -5.19 -26.75 16.92
N ALA A 406 -4.58 -25.70 16.36
CA ALA A 406 -5.25 -24.71 15.52
C ALA A 406 -4.29 -24.02 14.53
N SER A 407 -4.84 -23.40 13.48
CA SER A 407 -4.11 -22.50 12.59
C SER A 407 -4.43 -21.04 12.87
N LEU A 408 -3.48 -20.14 12.64
CA LEU A 408 -3.64 -18.70 12.72
C LEU A 408 -3.35 -18.10 11.34
N SER A 409 -4.40 -17.78 10.58
CA SER A 409 -4.33 -17.12 9.29
C SER A 409 -5.59 -16.30 9.04
N GLU A 410 -5.42 -15.13 8.41
CA GLU A 410 -6.54 -14.27 8.02
C GLU A 410 -7.06 -14.61 6.63
N ASP A 411 -6.35 -15.47 5.91
CA ASP A 411 -6.83 -16.00 4.64
C ASP A 411 -7.96 -17.01 4.89
N THR A 412 -9.08 -16.80 4.19
CA THR A 412 -10.26 -17.65 4.30
C THR A 412 -10.08 -19.00 3.61
N ASP A 413 -9.05 -19.17 2.79
CA ASP A 413 -8.74 -20.45 2.14
C ASP A 413 -8.37 -21.53 3.18
N ALA A 414 -7.77 -21.12 4.31
CA ALA A 414 -7.52 -22.00 5.46
C ALA A 414 -8.79 -22.68 6.01
N ILE A 415 -9.96 -22.04 5.88
CA ILE A 415 -11.25 -22.57 6.40
C ILE A 415 -11.72 -23.78 5.58
N VAL A 416 -11.27 -23.93 4.33
CA VAL A 416 -11.78 -24.95 3.40
C VAL A 416 -10.98 -26.25 3.44
N VAL A 417 -9.71 -26.21 3.86
CA VAL A 417 -8.80 -27.35 3.78
C VAL A 417 -9.30 -28.57 4.57
N GLY A 418 -9.91 -28.38 5.73
CA GLY A 418 -10.35 -29.51 6.55
C GLY A 418 -11.18 -29.15 7.77
N ASP A 419 -10.87 -29.79 8.90
CA ASP A 419 -11.67 -29.75 10.14
C ASP A 419 -10.96 -28.99 11.28
N GLY A 420 -9.72 -28.56 11.07
CA GLY A 420 -8.93 -27.84 12.06
C GLY A 420 -9.52 -26.46 12.36
N LEU A 421 -9.38 -26.00 13.60
CA LEU A 421 -9.81 -24.66 14.00
C LEU A 421 -8.93 -23.60 13.33
N VAL A 422 -9.56 -22.53 12.84
CA VAL A 422 -8.87 -21.39 12.21
C VAL A 422 -9.10 -20.13 13.03
N ILE A 423 -8.02 -19.57 13.57
CA ILE A 423 -8.00 -18.31 14.33
C ILE A 423 -7.83 -17.17 13.34
N GLN A 424 -8.73 -16.19 13.41
CA GLN A 424 -8.75 -14.98 12.58
C GLN A 424 -8.94 -13.72 13.43
N LYS A 425 -8.86 -12.55 12.80
CA LYS A 425 -9.01 -11.22 13.42
C LYS A 425 -8.03 -10.92 14.55
N PHE A 426 -6.85 -11.51 14.47
CA PHE A 426 -5.78 -11.31 15.46
C PHE A 426 -5.35 -9.85 15.51
N GLY A 427 -5.54 -9.19 16.66
CA GLY A 427 -5.18 -7.78 16.84
C GLY A 427 -5.99 -6.79 16.00
N ARG A 428 -7.16 -7.21 15.47
CA ARG A 428 -8.07 -6.36 14.68
C ARG A 428 -9.29 -5.86 15.44
N ILE A 429 -9.63 -6.50 16.57
CA ILE A 429 -10.78 -6.12 17.39
C ILE A 429 -10.41 -4.91 18.24
N VAL A 430 -11.12 -3.79 18.03
CA VAL A 430 -10.76 -2.49 18.61
C VAL A 430 -10.96 -2.44 20.12
N SER A 431 -12.04 -3.06 20.59
CA SER A 431 -12.43 -3.05 22.00
C SER A 431 -11.52 -3.88 22.88
N ASP A 432 -10.87 -4.88 22.29
CA ASP A 432 -10.01 -5.82 23.00
C ASP A 432 -9.00 -6.40 21.99
N PRO A 433 -7.72 -6.02 22.07
CA PRO A 433 -6.71 -6.57 21.20
C PRO A 433 -6.70 -8.10 21.25
N ASN A 434 -6.83 -8.72 22.43
CA ASN A 434 -6.69 -10.16 22.67
C ASN A 434 -7.92 -10.96 22.23
N ALA A 435 -9.03 -10.28 21.92
CA ALA A 435 -10.14 -10.92 21.28
C ALA A 435 -9.78 -11.35 19.85
N VAL A 436 -10.08 -12.61 19.54
CA VAL A 436 -9.94 -13.23 18.22
C VAL A 436 -11.25 -13.88 17.80
N VAL A 437 -11.39 -14.18 16.51
CA VAL A 437 -12.51 -14.97 15.98
C VAL A 437 -11.99 -16.34 15.62
N VAL A 438 -12.54 -17.37 16.24
CA VAL A 438 -12.26 -18.77 15.90
C VAL A 438 -13.35 -19.25 14.96
N VAL A 439 -12.94 -19.76 13.80
CA VAL A 439 -13.79 -20.44 12.85
C VAL A 439 -13.63 -21.94 13.02
N ASP A 440 -14.74 -22.64 13.23
CA ASP A 440 -14.82 -24.10 13.26
C ASP A 440 -15.43 -24.59 11.93
N PRO A 441 -14.62 -25.10 10.98
CA PRO A 441 -15.13 -25.59 9.69
C PRO A 441 -16.11 -26.75 9.83
N LYS A 442 -16.00 -27.55 10.89
CA LYS A 442 -16.87 -28.71 11.12
C LYS A 442 -18.25 -28.26 11.56
N GLU A 443 -18.34 -27.34 12.52
CA GLU A 443 -19.63 -26.73 12.89
C GLU A 443 -20.21 -25.91 11.73
N ALA A 444 -19.37 -25.26 10.91
CA ALA A 444 -19.81 -24.56 9.70
C ALA A 444 -20.62 -25.46 8.77
N ARG A 445 -20.04 -26.61 8.41
CA ARG A 445 -20.68 -27.58 7.52
C ARG A 445 -21.94 -28.20 8.15
N LYS A 446 -21.89 -28.48 9.44
CA LYS A 446 -23.01 -29.07 10.18
C LYS A 446 -24.23 -28.16 10.22
N GLU A 447 -24.08 -26.88 10.56
CA GLU A 447 -25.22 -25.94 10.60
C GLU A 447 -25.77 -25.62 9.20
N MET A 448 -24.94 -25.70 8.16
CA MET A 448 -25.38 -25.54 6.77
C MET A 448 -25.92 -26.83 6.12
N GLU A 449 -25.87 -27.95 6.85
CA GLU A 449 -26.28 -29.28 6.40
C GLU A 449 -25.54 -29.72 5.12
N LEU A 450 -24.24 -29.43 5.03
CA LEU A 450 -23.40 -29.75 3.89
C LEU A 450 -22.39 -30.85 4.22
N THR A 451 -22.11 -31.72 3.25
CA THR A 451 -20.89 -32.55 3.28
C THR A 451 -19.64 -31.69 3.03
N TYR A 452 -18.45 -32.25 3.26
CA TYR A 452 -17.20 -31.56 2.96
C TYR A 452 -17.10 -31.20 1.47
N GLU A 453 -17.45 -32.13 0.58
CA GLU A 453 -17.42 -31.94 -0.87
C GLU A 453 -18.39 -30.84 -1.31
N GLN A 454 -19.59 -30.80 -0.70
CA GLN A 454 -20.58 -29.77 -0.96
C GLN A 454 -20.12 -28.40 -0.48
N PHE A 455 -19.51 -28.32 0.71
CA PHE A 455 -18.96 -27.09 1.25
C PHE A 455 -17.81 -26.55 0.38
N LEU A 456 -16.91 -27.42 -0.06
CA LEU A 456 -15.85 -27.09 -1.00
C LEU A 456 -16.41 -26.58 -2.33
N ASP A 457 -17.37 -27.29 -2.92
CA ASP A 457 -18.04 -26.87 -4.15
C ASP A 457 -18.75 -25.51 -3.99
N MET A 458 -19.35 -25.26 -2.82
CA MET A 458 -19.92 -23.96 -2.48
C MET A 458 -18.84 -22.88 -2.45
N CYS A 459 -17.70 -23.11 -1.80
CA CYS A 459 -16.58 -22.17 -1.75
C CYS A 459 -16.00 -21.87 -3.13
N ILE A 460 -15.88 -22.87 -4.00
CA ILE A 460 -15.47 -22.69 -5.41
C ILE A 460 -16.46 -21.77 -6.16
N LEU A 461 -17.77 -21.93 -5.93
CA LEU A 461 -18.79 -21.07 -6.53
C LEU A 461 -18.80 -19.64 -5.97
N LEU A 462 -18.38 -19.44 -4.71
CA LEU A 462 -18.14 -18.11 -4.14
C LEU A 462 -16.94 -17.41 -4.78
N GLY A 463 -16.01 -18.19 -5.32
CA GLY A 463 -14.78 -17.76 -5.98
C GLY A 463 -13.57 -17.98 -5.09
N THR A 464 -12.59 -18.74 -5.60
CA THR A 464 -11.29 -19.01 -4.96
C THR A 464 -10.17 -18.49 -5.85
N ASP A 465 -8.94 -18.48 -5.36
CA ASP A 465 -7.78 -18.13 -6.18
C ASP A 465 -7.34 -19.26 -7.15
N PHE A 466 -7.96 -20.44 -7.01
CA PHE A 466 -7.64 -21.65 -7.78
C PHE A 466 -8.66 -22.01 -8.87
N SER A 467 -9.73 -21.23 -9.02
CA SER A 467 -10.74 -21.41 -10.06
C SER A 467 -11.39 -20.07 -10.41
N GLY A 468 -11.74 -19.88 -11.68
CA GLY A 468 -12.70 -18.84 -12.08
C GLY A 468 -14.05 -18.96 -11.38
N THR A 469 -15.01 -18.13 -11.78
CA THR A 469 -16.38 -18.12 -11.23
C THR A 469 -17.44 -18.47 -12.29
N VAL A 470 -18.67 -18.69 -11.85
CA VAL A 470 -19.84 -18.85 -12.73
C VAL A 470 -20.62 -17.54 -12.76
N ALA A 471 -20.93 -17.04 -13.96
CA ALA A 471 -21.65 -15.79 -14.10
C ALA A 471 -23.03 -15.84 -13.40
N LYS A 472 -23.43 -14.74 -12.75
CA LYS A 472 -24.70 -14.59 -12.02
C LYS A 472 -24.88 -15.56 -10.83
N VAL A 473 -23.78 -16.12 -10.31
CA VAL A 473 -23.76 -16.85 -9.04
C VAL A 473 -23.07 -15.96 -8.00
N GLY A 474 -23.82 -15.58 -6.97
CA GLY A 474 -23.30 -14.83 -5.82
C GLY A 474 -23.56 -15.58 -4.51
N LYS A 475 -23.14 -15.00 -3.39
CA LYS A 475 -23.10 -15.66 -2.07
C LYS A 475 -24.35 -16.44 -1.65
N VAL A 476 -25.54 -15.84 -1.78
CA VAL A 476 -26.81 -16.47 -1.38
C VAL A 476 -27.19 -17.59 -2.34
N LYS A 477 -26.94 -17.38 -3.64
CA LYS A 477 -27.29 -18.31 -4.70
C LYS A 477 -26.38 -19.54 -4.70
N ALA A 478 -25.10 -19.38 -4.38
CA ALA A 478 -24.14 -20.48 -4.30
C ALA A 478 -24.60 -21.56 -3.31
N LEU A 479 -24.91 -21.18 -2.07
CA LEU A 479 -25.41 -22.11 -1.05
C LEU A 479 -26.71 -22.79 -1.49
N ALA A 480 -27.69 -22.00 -1.97
CA ALA A 480 -28.98 -22.55 -2.39
C ALA A 480 -28.86 -23.54 -3.56
N LEU A 481 -27.97 -23.26 -4.52
CA LEU A 481 -27.70 -24.17 -5.64
C LEU A 481 -27.05 -25.48 -5.17
N ILE A 482 -26.10 -25.41 -4.25
CA ILE A 482 -25.44 -26.59 -3.70
C ILE A 482 -26.41 -27.44 -2.88
N GLN A 483 -27.23 -26.83 -2.02
CA GLN A 483 -28.26 -27.56 -1.27
C GLN A 483 -29.30 -28.21 -2.19
N LYS A 484 -29.65 -27.57 -3.32
CA LYS A 484 -30.61 -28.11 -4.29
C LYS A 484 -30.04 -29.23 -5.16
N HIS A 485 -28.81 -29.08 -5.64
CA HIS A 485 -28.25 -29.91 -6.73
C HIS A 485 -27.10 -30.81 -6.27
N GLY A 486 -26.53 -30.56 -5.10
CA GLY A 486 -25.50 -31.37 -4.44
C GLY A 486 -24.07 -31.24 -4.98
N SER A 487 -23.86 -30.76 -6.20
CA SER A 487 -22.51 -30.57 -6.78
C SER A 487 -22.51 -29.57 -7.93
N ILE A 488 -21.35 -28.97 -8.21
CA ILE A 488 -21.16 -28.07 -9.37
C ILE A 488 -21.56 -28.77 -10.69
N SER A 489 -21.16 -30.03 -10.87
CA SER A 489 -21.46 -30.80 -12.08
C SER A 489 -22.96 -31.05 -12.27
N SER A 490 -23.73 -31.15 -11.18
CA SER A 490 -25.19 -31.23 -11.22
C SER A 490 -25.83 -29.87 -11.52
N ILE A 491 -25.31 -28.80 -10.92
CA ILE A 491 -25.77 -27.42 -11.16
C ILE A 491 -25.66 -27.07 -12.65
N LEU A 492 -24.48 -27.29 -13.25
CA LEU A 492 -24.24 -26.93 -14.66
C LEU A 492 -25.07 -27.76 -15.64
N ARG A 493 -25.50 -28.97 -15.25
CA ARG A 493 -26.41 -29.81 -16.06
C ARG A 493 -27.87 -29.36 -15.98
N ASN A 494 -28.30 -28.89 -14.81
CA ASN A 494 -29.71 -28.60 -14.53
C ASN A 494 -30.09 -27.11 -14.66
N GLU A 495 -29.12 -26.20 -14.58
CA GLU A 495 -29.35 -24.74 -14.64
C GLU A 495 -28.72 -24.17 -15.92
N ALA A 496 -29.37 -24.39 -17.07
CA ALA A 496 -28.85 -24.03 -18.40
C ALA A 496 -28.48 -22.53 -18.59
N ASN A 497 -29.00 -21.65 -17.72
CA ASN A 497 -28.71 -20.21 -17.74
C ASN A 497 -27.40 -19.83 -17.02
N LEU A 498 -26.74 -20.78 -16.35
CA LEU A 498 -25.49 -20.57 -15.65
C LEU A 498 -24.33 -20.97 -16.55
N VAL A 499 -23.60 -19.96 -17.03
CA VAL A 499 -22.45 -20.15 -17.91
C VAL A 499 -21.17 -19.97 -17.09
N PRO A 500 -20.30 -20.98 -16.98
CA PRO A 500 -18.98 -20.85 -16.39
C PRO A 500 -18.11 -19.86 -17.17
N ASN A 501 -17.29 -19.09 -16.47
CA ASN A 501 -16.27 -18.30 -17.14
C ASN A 501 -15.19 -19.21 -17.77
N PRO A 502 -14.44 -18.76 -18.78
CA PRO A 502 -13.42 -19.57 -19.44
C PRO A 502 -12.32 -20.11 -18.50
N ASP A 503 -12.08 -19.43 -17.38
CA ASP A 503 -11.10 -19.78 -16.35
C ASP A 503 -11.69 -20.64 -15.21
N PHE A 504 -12.98 -20.99 -15.26
CA PHE A 504 -13.65 -21.81 -14.25
C PHE A 504 -13.12 -23.25 -14.26
N SER A 505 -12.34 -23.60 -13.22
CA SER A 505 -11.58 -24.85 -13.14
C SER A 505 -11.80 -25.51 -11.77
N PRO A 506 -13.01 -26.04 -11.49
CA PRO A 506 -13.36 -26.55 -10.18
C PRO A 506 -12.48 -27.73 -9.74
N ASP A 507 -12.03 -28.57 -10.68
CA ASP A 507 -11.19 -29.73 -10.37
C ASP A 507 -9.78 -29.34 -9.89
N VAL A 508 -9.24 -28.23 -10.40
CA VAL A 508 -7.97 -27.67 -9.92
C VAL A 508 -8.12 -27.20 -8.48
N ALA A 509 -9.17 -26.42 -8.19
CA ALA A 509 -9.45 -25.96 -6.83
C ALA A 509 -9.70 -27.14 -5.87
N ARG A 510 -10.47 -28.16 -6.28
CA ARG A 510 -10.66 -29.37 -5.48
C ARG A 510 -9.33 -30.06 -5.19
N HIS A 511 -8.47 -30.23 -6.20
CA HIS A 511 -7.17 -30.85 -6.01
C HIS A 511 -6.31 -30.09 -5.00
N VAL A 512 -6.34 -28.75 -5.00
CA VAL A 512 -5.59 -27.93 -4.04
C VAL A 512 -6.13 -28.09 -2.61
N PHE A 513 -7.44 -27.92 -2.41
CA PHE A 513 -8.01 -27.91 -1.06
C PHE A 513 -8.13 -29.29 -0.40
N THR A 514 -8.23 -30.37 -1.18
CA THR A 514 -8.39 -31.73 -0.65
C THR A 514 -7.06 -32.45 -0.42
N ARG A 515 -5.94 -31.89 -0.90
CA ARG A 515 -4.63 -32.52 -0.74
C ARG A 515 -4.15 -32.30 0.70
N ALA A 516 -3.99 -33.41 1.43
CA ALA A 516 -3.33 -33.36 2.72
C ALA A 516 -1.84 -33.00 2.52
N TYR A 517 -1.34 -32.04 3.27
CA TYR A 517 0.10 -31.78 3.35
C TYR A 517 0.77 -32.94 4.08
N THR A 518 1.83 -33.49 3.51
CA THR A 518 2.64 -34.53 4.15
C THR A 518 3.91 -33.88 4.70
N PRO A 519 4.06 -33.74 6.03
CA PRO A 519 5.24 -33.17 6.64
C PRO A 519 6.52 -33.92 6.28
N ASP A 520 7.58 -33.18 5.93
CA ASP A 520 8.93 -33.74 5.87
C ASP A 520 9.51 -33.93 7.28
N GLN A 521 10.71 -34.52 7.37
CA GLN A 521 11.36 -34.79 8.65
C GLN A 521 11.70 -33.50 9.42
N ASP A 522 11.98 -32.40 8.72
CA ASP A 522 12.28 -31.12 9.35
C ASP A 522 11.01 -30.55 10.01
N LEU A 523 9.89 -30.48 9.29
CA LEU A 523 8.62 -30.02 9.85
C LEU A 523 8.15 -30.90 11.01
N LEU A 524 8.29 -32.23 10.92
CA LEU A 524 7.98 -33.11 12.05
C LEU A 524 8.82 -32.77 13.29
N SER A 525 10.12 -32.52 13.09
CA SER A 525 11.02 -32.12 14.19
C SER A 525 10.60 -30.78 14.79
N GLN A 526 10.19 -29.80 13.97
CA GLN A 526 9.69 -28.51 14.46
C GLN A 526 8.35 -28.65 15.21
N ILE A 527 7.45 -29.51 14.75
CA ILE A 527 6.18 -29.80 15.44
C ILE A 527 6.45 -30.41 16.82
N GLU A 528 7.35 -31.39 16.91
CA GLU A 528 7.75 -31.99 18.20
C GLU A 528 8.36 -30.95 19.14
N ARG A 529 9.28 -30.12 18.63
CA ARG A 529 9.88 -29.01 19.37
C ARG A 529 8.83 -28.02 19.87
N THR A 530 7.83 -27.71 19.05
CA THR A 530 6.69 -26.84 19.41
C THR A 530 5.88 -27.45 20.56
N ARG A 531 5.60 -28.75 20.52
CA ARG A 531 4.81 -29.44 21.57
C ARG A 531 5.51 -29.41 22.93
N ILE A 532 6.82 -29.64 22.95
CA ILE A 532 7.61 -29.71 24.20
C ILE A 532 8.10 -28.35 24.71
N MET A 533 7.84 -27.26 23.99
CA MET A 533 8.23 -25.91 24.39
C MET A 533 7.71 -25.59 25.81
N GLU A 534 8.61 -25.24 26.73
CA GLU A 534 8.32 -24.91 28.13
C GLU A 534 8.52 -23.42 28.42
N ARG A 535 7.60 -22.85 29.22
CA ARG A 535 7.46 -21.42 29.53
C ARG A 535 8.73 -20.65 29.92
N ASN A 536 9.72 -21.29 30.54
CA ASN A 536 10.77 -20.61 31.33
C ASN A 536 12.23 -20.90 30.92
N GLN A 537 12.48 -21.68 29.87
CA GLN A 537 13.84 -21.92 29.37
C GLN A 537 14.13 -21.18 28.06
N ASP A 538 13.12 -20.88 27.25
CA ASP A 538 13.32 -20.42 25.86
C ASP A 538 13.25 -18.89 25.67
N LEU A 539 12.54 -18.18 26.55
CA LEU A 539 12.47 -16.70 26.55
C LEU A 539 13.57 -16.02 27.38
N ARG A 540 14.61 -16.76 27.83
CA ARG A 540 15.74 -16.18 28.60
C ARG A 540 16.48 -15.08 27.85
N HIS A 541 16.29 -15.01 26.53
CA HIS A 541 16.84 -13.97 25.67
C HIS A 541 15.87 -12.82 25.42
N ASP A 542 14.67 -12.74 26.00
CA ASP A 542 13.76 -11.60 25.72
C ASP A 542 14.44 -10.26 26.02
N ARG A 543 15.24 -10.20 27.10
CA ARG A 543 16.05 -9.01 27.41
C ARG A 543 17.12 -8.75 26.35
N ASP A 544 17.80 -9.79 25.86
CA ASP A 544 18.86 -9.68 24.86
C ASP A 544 18.31 -9.39 23.45
N VAL A 545 17.13 -9.92 23.11
CA VAL A 545 16.37 -9.65 21.88
C VAL A 545 15.88 -8.21 21.89
N ARG A 546 15.29 -7.77 23.00
CA ARG A 546 14.91 -6.38 23.21
C ARG A 546 16.12 -5.47 23.09
N GLN A 547 17.22 -5.80 23.75
CA GLN A 547 18.46 -5.04 23.68
C GLN A 547 19.01 -5.00 22.23
N TYR A 548 19.06 -6.14 21.54
CA TYR A 548 19.48 -6.26 20.14
C TYR A 548 18.65 -5.39 19.18
N LEU A 549 17.34 -5.33 19.41
CA LEU A 549 16.38 -4.55 18.63
C LEU A 549 16.51 -3.05 18.97
N ILE A 550 16.58 -2.70 20.25
CA ILE A 550 16.77 -1.31 20.72
C ILE A 550 18.11 -0.74 20.22
N GLU A 551 19.20 -1.52 20.28
CA GLU A 551 20.52 -1.14 19.75
C GLU A 551 20.51 -0.89 18.24
N ARG A 552 19.53 -1.46 17.53
CA ARG A 552 19.30 -1.24 16.09
C ARG A 552 18.23 -0.18 15.81
N GLY A 553 17.79 0.55 16.84
CA GLY A 553 16.82 1.64 16.70
C GLY A 553 15.38 1.18 16.56
N VAL A 554 15.03 -0.02 17.05
CA VAL A 554 13.63 -0.46 17.10
C VAL A 554 13.02 -0.02 18.43
N ASP A 555 12.06 0.91 18.40
CA ASP A 555 11.24 1.18 19.58
C ASP A 555 10.28 0.01 19.84
N LEU A 556 10.30 -0.47 21.08
CA LEU A 556 9.51 -1.59 21.57
C LEU A 556 8.50 -1.16 22.64
N ASP A 557 8.29 0.16 22.85
CA ASP A 557 7.33 0.66 23.84
C ASP A 557 5.91 0.12 23.56
N PRO A 558 5.36 -0.73 24.45
CA PRO A 558 4.02 -1.30 24.28
C PRO A 558 2.95 -0.21 24.15
N ALA A 559 3.10 0.94 24.82
CA ALA A 559 2.10 2.00 24.85
C ALA A 559 2.04 2.82 23.55
N ALA A 560 3.14 2.87 22.79
CA ALA A 560 3.19 3.53 21.49
C ALA A 560 2.64 2.64 20.36
N HIS A 561 2.73 1.31 20.51
CA HIS A 561 2.55 0.36 19.41
C HIS A 561 1.44 -0.69 19.62
N GLU A 562 0.78 -0.75 20.78
CA GLU A 562 -0.46 -1.55 21.00
C GLU A 562 -1.60 -1.19 20.04
N LYS A 563 -1.45 -0.12 19.26
CA LYS A 563 -2.40 0.23 18.22
C LYS A 563 -2.24 -0.73 17.04
N ARG A 564 -3.16 -1.68 16.98
CA ARG A 564 -4.01 -2.09 15.84
C ARG A 564 -3.33 -2.51 14.53
N TRP A 565 -3.58 -3.75 14.14
CA TRP A 565 -3.38 -4.22 12.77
C TRP A 565 -4.51 -3.68 11.88
N GLU A 566 -4.19 -2.95 10.81
CA GLU A 566 -5.19 -2.37 9.91
C GLU A 566 -5.77 -3.41 8.92
N ARG A 567 -6.89 -3.06 8.27
CA ARG A 567 -7.52 -3.91 7.24
C ARG A 567 -6.55 -4.17 6.10
N PHE A 568 -6.56 -5.42 5.61
CA PHE A 568 -5.78 -5.81 4.43
C PHE A 568 -6.34 -5.15 3.16
N PRO A 569 -5.51 -4.93 2.12
CA PRO A 569 -6.02 -4.69 0.77
C PRO A 569 -6.86 -5.89 0.31
N GLY A 570 -8.19 -5.74 0.26
CA GLY A 570 -9.12 -6.79 -0.18
C GLY A 570 -10.14 -7.26 0.87
N GLU A 571 -10.00 -6.86 2.14
CA GLU A 571 -11.00 -7.09 3.21
C GLU A 571 -12.28 -6.25 3.12
#